data_AF-A0A7V5YFW7-F1
#
_entry.id   AF-A0A7V5YFW7-F1
#
_cell.length_a   1.000
_cell.length_b   1.000
_cell.length_c   1.000
_cell.angle_alpha   90.00
_cell.angle_beta   90.00
_cell.angle_gamma   90.00
#
_symmetry.space_group_name_H-M   'P 1'
#
loop_
_entity.id
_entity.type
_entity.pdbx_description
1 polymer ?
#
loop_
_entity_poly.entity_id
_entity_poly.type
_entity_poly.pdbx_seq_one_letter_code
_entity_poly.pdbx_strand_id
1 'polypeptide(L)'
;MKHALLIALMLVAASGIVYGEPNATMTGGGDFSAAAVLWFAGTEVTAQVSGSISLTGELVVGETESAFKAKGSLSGAASGDSNTMIGSGWATFLARGTLATGEEISMRGAIDLSTDDIDLSSDTAGSGTGSLYVVLSLPDRTLRMRGSATGTAGGAFVPPDDPTTMQLDGKGSFTFTIASKDASSGEVPGEEEDSRASILSWDTQQWPDQLREQFTRVMQEESE
;
A
#
# COMPACT_ATOMS: atom_id res chain seq x y z
N MET A 1 -24.43 -44.94 48.84
CA MET A 1 -23.08 -44.54 48.39
C MET A 1 -22.95 -44.80 46.89
N LYS A 2 -22.97 -43.74 46.08
CA LYS A 2 -22.34 -43.58 44.75
C LYS A 2 -22.88 -42.26 44.15
N HIS A 3 -22.55 -41.17 44.83
CA HIS A 3 -22.55 -39.82 44.25
C HIS A 3 -21.25 -39.67 43.47
N ALA A 4 -21.25 -39.99 42.17
CA ALA A 4 -20.12 -39.70 41.27
C ALA A 4 -20.50 -39.94 39.79
N LEU A 5 -21.74 -39.68 39.37
CA LEU A 5 -22.19 -39.87 37.99
C LEU A 5 -22.87 -38.60 37.43
N LEU A 6 -22.28 -37.43 37.71
CA LEU A 6 -22.83 -36.15 37.26
C LEU A 6 -21.79 -35.16 36.71
N ILE A 7 -20.51 -35.55 36.56
CA ILE A 7 -19.44 -34.63 36.15
C ILE A 7 -18.42 -35.37 35.28
N ALA A 8 -18.81 -35.75 34.06
CA ALA A 8 -17.85 -36.24 33.07
C ALA A 8 -18.32 -36.14 31.60
N LEU A 9 -19.49 -35.55 31.32
CA LEU A 9 -19.98 -35.37 29.95
C LEU A 9 -20.47 -33.92 29.73
N MET A 10 -19.70 -32.97 30.25
CA MET A 10 -19.94 -31.53 30.11
C MET A 10 -18.63 -30.83 29.70
N LEU A 11 -18.00 -31.31 28.63
CA LEU A 11 -16.89 -30.64 27.94
C LEU A 11 -16.72 -31.21 26.51
N VAL A 12 -17.83 -31.27 25.77
CA VAL A 12 -17.81 -31.16 24.31
C VAL A 12 -18.25 -29.73 24.00
N ALA A 13 -17.39 -28.80 24.39
CA ALA A 13 -17.45 -27.39 24.03
C ALA A 13 -15.99 -26.92 23.96
N ALA A 14 -15.66 -26.14 22.92
CA ALA A 14 -14.34 -25.60 22.60
C ALA A 14 -13.37 -26.53 21.85
N SER A 15 -13.69 -26.78 20.58
CA SER A 15 -12.71 -26.59 19.48
C SER A 15 -13.48 -26.50 18.16
N GLY A 16 -14.49 -25.62 18.15
CA GLY A 16 -14.80 -24.94 16.91
C GLY A 16 -13.58 -24.11 16.59
N ILE A 17 -12.70 -24.61 15.71
CA ILE A 17 -11.74 -23.78 15.01
C ILE A 17 -12.60 -22.87 14.16
N VAL A 18 -12.97 -21.73 14.73
CA VAL A 18 -13.43 -20.59 13.96
C VAL A 18 -12.19 -20.18 13.18
N TYR A 19 -12.09 -20.63 11.93
CA TYR A 19 -11.26 -19.99 10.92
C TYR A 19 -11.87 -18.61 10.66
N GLY A 20 -11.78 -17.71 11.65
CA GLY A 20 -11.83 -16.29 11.38
C GLY A 20 -10.50 -15.96 10.72
N GLU A 21 -10.53 -15.28 9.58
CA GLU A 21 -9.30 -14.69 9.08
C GLU A 21 -8.75 -13.81 10.21
N PRO A 22 -7.49 -14.01 10.64
CA PRO A 22 -6.98 -13.27 11.78
C PRO A 22 -7.01 -11.79 11.43
N ASN A 23 -7.57 -10.99 12.32
CA ASN A 23 -7.50 -9.54 12.23
C ASN A 23 -6.02 -9.16 12.11
N ALA A 24 -5.68 -8.59 10.96
CA ALA A 24 -4.31 -8.20 10.65
C ALA A 24 -4.26 -6.70 10.40
N THR A 25 -3.30 -6.03 11.03
CA THR A 25 -3.00 -4.62 10.79
C THR A 25 -1.53 -4.47 10.45
N MET A 26 -1.22 -3.50 9.61
CA MET A 26 0.16 -3.18 9.25
C MET A 26 0.32 -1.67 9.22
N THR A 27 1.28 -1.17 9.99
CA THR A 27 1.70 0.23 10.04
C THR A 27 3.15 0.30 9.61
N GLY A 28 3.54 1.39 8.96
CA GLY A 28 4.92 1.55 8.58
C GLY A 28 5.16 2.71 7.65
N GLY A 29 6.28 2.63 6.96
CA GLY A 29 6.64 3.57 5.94
C GLY A 29 7.70 3.00 5.01
N GLY A 30 8.08 3.81 4.05
CA GLY A 30 9.11 3.46 3.12
C GLY A 30 9.74 4.66 2.47
N ASP A 31 10.93 4.44 1.94
CA ASP A 31 11.63 5.37 1.08
C ASP A 31 11.67 4.79 -0.33
N PHE A 32 11.62 5.66 -1.32
CA PHE A 32 11.84 5.30 -2.70
C PHE A 32 12.83 6.22 -3.38
N SER A 33 13.48 5.67 -4.40
CA SER A 33 14.33 6.41 -5.34
C SER A 33 13.91 6.00 -6.74
N ALA A 34 13.49 6.96 -7.55
CA ALA A 34 12.89 6.70 -8.85
C ALA A 34 13.28 7.77 -9.88
N ALA A 35 13.37 7.35 -11.14
CA ALA A 35 13.41 8.26 -12.27
C ALA A 35 11.98 8.50 -12.75
N ALA A 36 11.66 9.76 -13.04
CA ALA A 36 10.40 10.21 -13.60
C ALA A 36 10.64 10.82 -14.99
N VAL A 37 10.05 10.24 -16.03
CA VAL A 37 10.04 10.83 -17.38
C VAL A 37 8.77 11.67 -17.52
N LEU A 38 8.91 12.92 -17.93
CA LEU A 38 7.85 13.92 -17.96
C LEU A 38 7.44 14.28 -19.40
N TRP A 39 6.15 14.42 -19.63
CA TRP A 39 5.56 14.96 -20.86
C TRP A 39 4.60 16.10 -20.56
N PHE A 40 4.60 17.10 -21.43
CA PHE A 40 3.77 18.30 -21.31
C PHE A 40 2.83 18.44 -22.50
N ALA A 41 1.56 18.70 -22.24
CA ALA A 41 0.55 19.03 -23.25
C ALA A 41 -0.24 20.27 -22.80
N GLY A 42 0.27 21.46 -23.15
CA GLY A 42 -0.28 22.71 -22.59
C GLY A 42 0.12 22.85 -21.12
N THR A 43 -0.86 22.85 -20.21
CA THR A 43 -0.63 22.86 -18.75
C THR A 43 -0.68 21.47 -18.14
N GLU A 44 -1.12 20.47 -18.90
CA GLU A 44 -1.13 19.08 -18.46
C GLU A 44 0.31 18.54 -18.41
N VAL A 45 0.64 17.92 -17.28
CA VAL A 45 1.91 17.25 -17.01
C VAL A 45 1.60 15.78 -16.74
N THR A 46 2.27 14.88 -17.44
CA THR A 46 2.24 13.44 -17.13
C THR A 46 3.64 12.94 -16.84
N ALA A 47 3.73 11.97 -15.94
CA ALA A 47 4.98 11.35 -15.53
C ALA A 47 4.88 9.83 -15.58
N GLN A 48 5.95 9.16 -15.98
CA GLN A 48 6.16 7.74 -15.72
C GLN A 48 7.28 7.59 -14.72
N VAL A 49 7.03 6.87 -13.63
CA VAL A 49 7.93 6.75 -12.48
C VAL A 49 8.35 5.30 -12.35
N SER A 50 9.65 5.04 -12.23
CA SER A 50 10.15 3.69 -11.93
C SER A 50 11.38 3.76 -11.04
N GLY A 51 11.48 2.82 -10.10
CA GLY A 51 12.54 2.91 -9.11
C GLY A 51 12.59 1.78 -8.09
N SER A 52 13.48 1.95 -7.12
CA SER A 52 13.60 1.06 -5.97
C SER A 52 12.78 1.56 -4.80
N ILE A 53 12.22 0.64 -4.02
CA ILE A 53 11.49 0.92 -2.78
C ILE A 53 12.10 0.14 -1.62
N SER A 54 12.11 0.75 -0.44
CA SER A 54 12.46 0.12 0.83
C SER A 54 11.31 0.35 1.81
N LEU A 55 10.84 -0.71 2.46
CA LEU A 55 9.71 -0.71 3.38
C LEU A 55 10.16 -1.18 4.76
N THR A 56 9.65 -0.52 5.79
CA THR A 56 9.82 -0.94 7.19
C THR A 56 8.56 -0.65 7.98
N GLY A 57 8.23 -1.49 8.94
CA GLY A 57 7.05 -1.27 9.77
C GLY A 57 6.79 -2.42 10.73
N GLU A 58 5.56 -2.47 11.21
CA GLU A 58 5.04 -3.46 12.14
C GLU A 58 3.85 -4.17 11.50
N LEU A 59 3.82 -5.50 11.64
CA LEU A 59 2.72 -6.36 11.27
C LEU A 59 2.14 -6.97 12.55
N VAL A 60 0.85 -6.76 12.77
CA VAL A 60 0.10 -7.42 13.84
C VAL A 60 -0.83 -8.44 13.22
N VAL A 61 -0.76 -9.69 13.64
CA VAL A 61 -1.67 -10.77 13.24
C VAL A 61 -2.22 -11.43 14.50
N GLY A 62 -3.51 -11.18 14.80
CA GLY A 62 -4.07 -11.56 16.09
C GLY A 62 -3.37 -10.82 17.24
N GLU A 63 -2.74 -11.56 18.15
CA GLU A 63 -1.98 -11.00 19.28
C GLU A 63 -0.47 -10.93 19.01
N THR A 64 -0.01 -11.35 17.83
CA THR A 64 1.42 -11.38 17.50
C THR A 64 1.80 -10.13 16.73
N GLU A 65 2.73 -9.36 17.29
CA GLU A 65 3.34 -8.20 16.65
C GLU A 65 4.76 -8.54 16.20
N SER A 66 5.11 -8.18 14.96
CA SER A 66 6.43 -8.42 14.40
C SER A 66 6.85 -7.27 13.49
N ALA A 67 8.04 -6.72 13.72
CA ALA A 67 8.62 -5.75 12.82
C ALA A 67 9.01 -6.42 11.49
N PHE A 68 8.88 -5.71 10.37
CA PHE A 68 9.31 -6.18 9.06
C PHE A 68 10.25 -5.20 8.37
N LYS A 69 11.08 -5.73 7.48
CA LYS A 69 11.87 -4.95 6.52
C LYS A 69 11.81 -5.61 5.17
N ALA A 70 11.55 -4.84 4.12
CA ALA A 70 11.51 -5.35 2.75
C ALA A 70 12.08 -4.35 1.76
N LYS A 71 12.51 -4.85 0.60
CA LYS A 71 13.00 -4.03 -0.50
C LYS A 71 12.51 -4.59 -1.82
N GLY A 72 12.39 -3.72 -2.81
CA GLY A 72 12.13 -4.15 -4.18
C GLY A 72 11.98 -2.96 -5.11
N SER A 73 10.97 -3.01 -5.97
CA SER A 73 10.76 -2.06 -7.05
C SER A 73 9.37 -1.44 -7.00
N LEU A 74 9.27 -0.22 -7.52
CA LEU A 74 8.02 0.45 -7.81
C LEU A 74 7.95 0.86 -9.29
N SER A 75 6.75 0.85 -9.83
CA SER A 75 6.42 1.33 -11.18
C SER A 75 5.12 2.09 -11.09
N GLY A 76 5.10 3.32 -11.59
CA GLY A 76 3.99 4.23 -11.42
C GLY A 76 3.88 5.25 -12.53
N ALA A 77 2.87 6.08 -12.41
CA ALA A 77 2.63 7.22 -13.27
C ALA A 77 1.99 8.32 -12.43
N ALA A 78 2.14 9.55 -12.89
CA ALA A 78 1.44 10.68 -12.32
C ALA A 78 0.86 11.54 -13.42
N SER A 79 -0.18 12.29 -13.09
CA SER A 79 -0.73 13.35 -13.92
C SER A 79 -0.97 14.57 -13.06
N GLY A 80 -0.79 15.76 -13.61
CA GLY A 80 -1.14 17.00 -12.93
C GLY A 80 -1.39 18.12 -13.92
N ASP A 81 -1.88 19.23 -13.40
CA ASP A 81 -2.08 20.45 -14.16
C ASP A 81 -1.29 21.58 -13.52
N SER A 82 -0.29 22.08 -14.24
CA SER A 82 0.60 23.14 -13.76
C SER A 82 -0.11 24.48 -13.51
N ASN A 83 -1.34 24.65 -14.00
CA ASN A 83 -2.14 25.85 -13.75
C ASN A 83 -2.95 25.75 -12.44
N THR A 84 -3.44 24.57 -12.10
CA THR A 84 -4.21 24.34 -10.86
C THR A 84 -3.36 23.83 -9.71
N MET A 85 -2.15 23.34 -10.02
CA MET A 85 -1.25 22.68 -9.06
C MET A 85 -1.86 21.44 -8.40
N ILE A 86 -2.84 20.82 -9.08
CA ILE A 86 -3.46 19.57 -8.65
C ILE A 86 -2.76 18.42 -9.36
N GLY A 87 -2.51 17.34 -8.62
CA GLY A 87 -1.86 16.15 -9.14
C GLY A 87 -2.47 14.85 -8.62
N SER A 88 -2.28 13.79 -9.37
CA SER A 88 -2.62 12.42 -9.00
C SER A 88 -1.46 11.51 -9.38
N GLY A 89 -1.21 10.52 -8.54
CA GLY A 89 -0.11 9.59 -8.69
C GLY A 89 -0.55 8.19 -8.35
N TRP A 90 -0.20 7.25 -9.22
CA TRP A 90 -0.51 5.84 -9.07
C TRP A 90 0.77 5.03 -9.15
N ALA A 91 0.95 4.06 -8.27
CA ALA A 91 2.10 3.19 -8.31
C ALA A 91 1.72 1.76 -7.96
N THR A 92 2.39 0.81 -8.59
CA THR A 92 2.45 -0.59 -8.16
C THR A 92 3.82 -0.87 -7.59
N PHE A 93 3.92 -1.81 -6.66
CA PHE A 93 5.19 -2.22 -6.11
C PHE A 93 5.25 -3.71 -5.84
N LEU A 94 6.49 -4.21 -5.85
CA LEU A 94 6.88 -5.56 -5.45
C LEU A 94 8.03 -5.41 -4.47
N ALA A 95 7.95 -6.08 -3.31
CA ALA A 95 8.99 -6.07 -2.31
C ALA A 95 9.12 -7.43 -1.65
N ARG A 96 10.35 -7.82 -1.30
CA ARG A 96 10.66 -9.04 -0.53
C ARG A 96 11.48 -8.67 0.68
N GLY A 97 11.29 -9.43 1.76
CA GLY A 97 11.86 -9.07 3.05
C GLY A 97 11.78 -10.16 4.08
N THR A 98 11.97 -9.76 5.33
CA THR A 98 11.85 -10.64 6.48
C THR A 98 11.11 -9.97 7.62
N LEU A 99 10.40 -10.77 8.40
CA LEU A 99 9.95 -10.41 9.75
C LEU A 99 11.15 -10.45 10.73
N ALA A 100 10.98 -9.83 11.90
CA ALA A 100 11.96 -9.88 12.99
C ALA A 100 12.17 -11.31 13.52
N THR A 101 11.18 -12.18 13.33
CA THR A 101 11.23 -13.63 13.59
C THR A 101 12.16 -14.39 12.62
N GLY A 102 12.59 -13.75 11.53
CA GLY A 102 13.39 -14.36 10.46
C GLY A 102 12.57 -14.99 9.34
N GLU A 103 11.23 -14.94 9.44
CA GLU A 103 10.34 -15.45 8.39
C GLU A 103 10.40 -14.59 7.14
N GLU A 104 10.51 -15.23 5.98
CA GLU A 104 10.49 -14.54 4.69
C GLU A 104 9.08 -14.01 4.38
N ILE A 105 9.03 -12.81 3.82
CA ILE A 105 7.79 -12.17 3.37
C ILE A 105 7.92 -11.68 1.94
N SER A 106 6.80 -11.72 1.22
CA SER A 106 6.66 -11.07 -0.08
C SER A 106 5.46 -10.14 -0.05
N MET A 107 5.66 -8.91 -0.48
CA MET A 107 4.63 -7.89 -0.59
C MET A 107 4.46 -7.48 -2.03
N ARG A 108 3.22 -7.35 -2.45
CA ARG A 108 2.85 -6.70 -3.69
C ARG A 108 1.65 -5.83 -3.46
N GLY A 109 1.58 -4.70 -4.14
CA GLY A 109 0.52 -3.77 -3.86
C GLY A 109 0.44 -2.64 -4.85
N ALA A 110 -0.50 -1.76 -4.58
CA ALA A 110 -0.67 -0.53 -5.32
C ALA A 110 -1.04 0.61 -4.40
N ILE A 111 -0.70 1.81 -4.87
CA ILE A 111 -0.84 3.08 -4.18
C ILE A 111 -1.56 4.02 -5.14
N ASP A 112 -2.56 4.74 -4.63
CA ASP A 112 -3.24 5.83 -5.29
C ASP A 112 -3.12 7.06 -4.38
N LEU A 113 -2.46 8.12 -4.84
CA LEU A 113 -2.26 9.36 -4.10
C LEU A 113 -2.82 10.53 -4.90
N SER A 114 -3.58 11.39 -4.24
CA SER A 114 -3.98 12.68 -4.76
C SER A 114 -3.28 13.79 -3.99
N THR A 115 -3.02 14.90 -4.68
CA THR A 115 -2.55 16.13 -4.06
C THR A 115 -3.39 17.30 -4.55
N ASP A 116 -3.92 18.04 -3.59
CA ASP A 116 -4.64 19.29 -3.82
C ASP A 116 -3.68 20.50 -3.77
N ASP A 117 -2.41 20.28 -3.41
CA ASP A 117 -1.39 21.32 -3.27
C ASP A 117 0.01 20.76 -3.59
N ILE A 118 0.45 20.96 -4.84
CA ILE A 118 1.85 20.76 -5.22
C ILE A 118 2.68 21.92 -4.65
N ASP A 119 3.17 21.77 -3.42
CA ASP A 119 4.16 22.69 -2.86
C ASP A 119 5.51 22.47 -3.56
N LEU A 120 5.89 23.42 -4.42
CA LEU A 120 7.20 23.50 -5.07
C LEU A 120 8.22 24.26 -4.19
N SER A 121 8.18 24.07 -2.87
CA SER A 121 9.26 24.51 -1.99
C SER A 121 10.56 23.77 -2.35
N SER A 122 11.72 24.36 -2.02
CA SER A 122 13.01 23.98 -2.63
C SER A 122 13.43 22.51 -2.45
N ASP A 123 12.79 21.79 -1.53
CA ASP A 123 13.22 20.47 -1.08
C ASP A 123 12.14 19.38 -1.29
N THR A 124 10.89 19.75 -1.61
CA THR A 124 9.79 18.83 -1.91
C THR A 124 9.13 19.24 -3.22
N ALA A 125 8.98 18.29 -4.15
CA ALA A 125 8.25 18.49 -5.40
C ALA A 125 6.74 18.26 -5.24
N GLY A 126 6.32 17.65 -4.13
CA GLY A 126 4.92 17.50 -3.77
C GLY A 126 4.71 16.58 -2.57
N SER A 127 3.52 16.67 -1.98
CA SER A 127 3.02 15.72 -0.99
C SER A 127 1.63 15.24 -1.39
N GLY A 128 1.25 14.04 -1.01
CA GLY A 128 -0.06 13.47 -1.34
C GLY A 128 -0.55 12.49 -0.30
N THR A 129 -1.87 12.34 -0.23
CA THR A 129 -2.54 11.34 0.60
C THR A 129 -3.44 10.50 -0.29
N GLY A 130 -3.71 9.27 0.13
CA GLY A 130 -4.64 8.43 -0.59
C GLY A 130 -4.66 7.00 -0.08
N SER A 131 -4.93 6.06 -0.98
CA SER A 131 -5.25 4.68 -0.65
C SER A 131 -4.10 3.73 -0.96
N LEU A 132 -3.92 2.71 -0.11
CA LEU A 132 -2.94 1.65 -0.26
C LEU A 132 -3.63 0.28 -0.20
N TYR A 133 -3.29 -0.58 -1.15
CA TYR A 133 -3.69 -1.98 -1.19
C TYR A 133 -2.44 -2.86 -1.18
N VAL A 134 -2.42 -3.87 -0.30
CA VAL A 134 -1.28 -4.79 -0.18
C VAL A 134 -1.77 -6.23 -0.11
N VAL A 135 -1.16 -7.10 -0.92
CA VAL A 135 -1.12 -8.54 -0.71
C VAL A 135 0.21 -8.89 -0.05
N LEU A 136 0.14 -9.36 1.19
CA LEU A 136 1.28 -9.85 1.95
C LEU A 136 1.24 -11.38 1.96
N SER A 137 2.29 -12.00 1.43
CA SER A 137 2.50 -13.45 1.50
C SER A 137 3.48 -13.78 2.62
N LEU A 138 2.99 -14.55 3.58
CA LEU A 138 3.74 -15.20 4.65
C LEU A 138 3.92 -16.69 4.29
N PRO A 139 4.80 -17.44 4.98
CA PRO A 139 5.02 -18.85 4.69
C PRO A 139 3.77 -19.73 4.75
N ASP A 140 2.81 -19.39 5.61
CA ASP A 140 1.62 -20.21 5.90
C ASP A 140 0.30 -19.59 5.42
N ARG A 141 0.32 -18.32 4.99
CA ARG A 141 -0.91 -17.58 4.65
C ARG A 141 -0.65 -16.39 3.73
N THR A 142 -1.72 -15.92 3.10
CA THR A 142 -1.74 -14.67 2.34
C THR A 142 -2.75 -13.73 2.97
N LEU A 143 -2.35 -12.48 3.20
CA LEU A 143 -3.18 -11.43 3.78
C LEU A 143 -3.44 -10.35 2.73
N ARG A 144 -4.70 -9.96 2.55
CA ARG A 144 -5.11 -8.85 1.69
C ARG A 144 -5.54 -7.68 2.57
N MET A 145 -4.82 -6.58 2.50
CA MET A 145 -4.96 -5.44 3.40
C MET A 145 -5.22 -4.15 2.63
N ARG A 146 -6.01 -3.25 3.22
CA ARG A 146 -6.38 -1.95 2.66
C ARG A 146 -6.28 -0.86 3.70
N GLY A 147 -5.97 0.35 3.28
CA GLY A 147 -6.00 1.52 4.15
C GLY A 147 -5.43 2.73 3.44
N SER A 148 -4.78 3.60 4.20
CA SER A 148 -4.29 4.88 3.71
C SER A 148 -2.77 4.95 3.67
N ALA A 149 -2.28 5.80 2.79
CA ALA A 149 -0.88 6.21 2.72
C ALA A 149 -0.78 7.73 2.56
N THR A 150 0.29 8.29 3.13
CA THR A 150 0.69 9.68 2.96
C THR A 150 2.13 9.69 2.53
N GLY A 151 2.47 10.44 1.48
CA GLY A 151 3.83 10.47 0.95
C GLY A 151 4.27 11.85 0.53
N THR A 152 5.58 12.03 0.46
CA THR A 152 6.25 13.18 -0.14
C THR A 152 7.21 12.70 -1.22
N ALA A 153 7.41 13.52 -2.23
CA ALA A 153 8.39 13.29 -3.28
C ALA A 153 9.14 14.59 -3.56
N GLY A 154 10.40 14.48 -3.92
CA GLY A 154 11.26 15.59 -4.32
C GLY A 154 12.32 15.09 -5.30
N GLY A 155 12.90 15.98 -6.10
CA GLY A 155 13.91 15.59 -7.06
C GLY A 155 14.47 16.75 -7.85
N ALA A 156 15.37 16.43 -8.76
CA ALA A 156 16.00 17.42 -9.64
C ALA A 156 15.94 16.96 -11.09
N PHE A 157 15.83 17.93 -12.00
CA PHE A 157 15.97 17.66 -13.43
C PHE A 157 17.38 17.15 -13.75
N VAL A 158 17.44 16.10 -14.55
CA VAL A 158 18.68 15.50 -15.04
C VAL A 158 18.65 15.47 -16.57
N PRO A 159 19.81 15.40 -17.25
CA PRO A 159 19.84 15.14 -18.68
C PRO A 159 19.05 13.86 -18.99
N PRO A 160 18.04 13.91 -19.87
CA PRO A 160 17.18 12.77 -20.14
C PRO A 160 17.89 11.74 -21.02
N ASP A 161 17.56 10.47 -20.83
CA ASP A 161 18.05 9.39 -21.70
C ASP A 161 17.48 9.51 -23.14
N ASP A 162 16.23 9.98 -23.26
CA ASP A 162 15.63 10.37 -24.54
C ASP A 162 15.67 11.91 -24.70
N PRO A 163 16.37 12.45 -25.72
CA PRO A 163 16.53 13.90 -25.91
C PRO A 163 15.22 14.64 -26.22
N THR A 164 14.13 13.92 -26.50
CA THR A 164 12.79 14.50 -26.74
C THR A 164 11.93 14.57 -25.48
N THR A 165 12.46 14.14 -24.33
CA THR A 165 11.75 14.10 -23.05
C THR A 165 12.40 15.01 -22.01
N MET A 166 11.74 15.16 -20.86
CA MET A 166 12.37 15.67 -19.64
C MET A 166 12.46 14.55 -18.61
N GLN A 167 13.55 14.51 -17.85
CA GLN A 167 13.74 13.52 -16.79
C GLN A 167 14.01 14.20 -15.45
N LEU A 168 13.40 13.67 -14.41
CA LEU A 168 13.60 14.04 -13.02
C LEU A 168 14.04 12.81 -12.25
N ASP A 169 15.18 12.90 -11.59
CA ASP A 169 15.60 11.87 -10.63
C ASP A 169 15.15 12.31 -9.24
N GLY A 170 14.30 11.48 -8.65
CA GLY A 170 13.56 11.81 -7.44
C GLY A 170 13.75 10.79 -6.34
N LYS A 171 13.55 11.28 -5.12
CA LYS A 171 13.39 10.47 -3.92
C LYS A 171 12.10 10.88 -3.24
N GLY A 172 11.52 9.94 -2.52
CA GLY A 172 10.39 10.26 -1.67
C GLY A 172 10.29 9.31 -0.51
N SER A 173 9.41 9.64 0.40
CA SER A 173 9.08 8.81 1.54
C SER A 173 7.57 8.77 1.72
N PHE A 174 7.09 7.72 2.37
CA PHE A 174 5.68 7.60 2.69
C PHE A 174 5.49 6.83 3.98
N THR A 175 4.36 7.08 4.62
CA THR A 175 3.84 6.34 5.77
C THR A 175 2.49 5.73 5.41
N PHE A 176 2.13 4.63 6.07
CA PHE A 176 0.88 3.95 5.80
C PHE A 176 0.33 3.22 7.02
N THR A 177 -0.99 3.04 7.00
CA THR A 177 -1.75 2.22 7.94
C THR A 177 -2.78 1.42 7.16
N ILE A 178 -2.74 0.09 7.23
CA ILE A 178 -3.65 -0.81 6.51
C ILE A 178 -4.14 -1.94 7.41
N ALA A 179 -5.32 -2.49 7.08
CA ALA A 179 -5.94 -3.57 7.82
C ALA A 179 -6.63 -4.60 6.91
N SER A 180 -6.80 -5.83 7.38
CA SER A 180 -7.68 -6.82 6.75
C SER A 180 -9.15 -6.40 6.84
N LYS A 181 -9.98 -6.91 5.93
CA LYS A 181 -11.42 -6.58 5.88
C LYS A 181 -12.13 -6.85 7.22
N ASP A 182 -11.83 -7.98 7.86
CA ASP A 182 -12.46 -8.38 9.12
C ASP A 182 -11.95 -7.58 10.34
N ALA A 183 -10.72 -7.04 10.26
CA ALA A 183 -10.19 -6.14 11.29
C ALA A 183 -10.86 -4.75 11.29
N SER A 184 -11.46 -4.35 10.17
CA SER A 184 -12.13 -3.05 10.04
C SER A 184 -13.54 -3.00 10.66
N SER A 185 -14.13 -4.16 10.95
CA SER A 185 -15.47 -4.31 11.56
C SER A 185 -15.50 -4.34 13.09
N GLY A 186 -14.34 -4.24 13.75
CA GLY A 186 -14.29 -4.02 15.20
C GLY A 186 -14.69 -2.58 15.52
N GLU A 187 -15.70 -2.41 16.38
CA GLU A 187 -16.19 -1.12 16.90
C GLU A 187 -15.02 -0.20 17.28
N VAL A 188 -14.73 0.80 16.44
CA VAL A 188 -14.11 2.04 16.87
C VAL A 188 -15.28 2.95 17.22
N PRO A 189 -15.55 3.23 18.50
CA PRO A 189 -16.64 4.12 18.86
C PRO A 189 -16.25 5.55 18.48
N GLY A 190 -16.82 6.07 17.38
CA GLY A 190 -17.00 7.52 17.25
C GLY A 190 -16.68 8.22 15.93
N GLU A 191 -16.16 7.56 14.88
CA GLU A 191 -15.80 8.30 13.65
C GLU A 191 -16.33 7.62 12.37
N GLU A 192 -17.44 8.17 11.88
CA GLU A 192 -17.91 8.25 10.49
C GLU A 192 -17.77 7.00 9.60
N GLU A 193 -18.81 6.16 9.58
CA GLU A 193 -19.01 5.09 8.59
C GLU A 193 -18.98 5.59 7.13
N ASP A 194 -19.33 6.86 6.86
CA ASP A 194 -19.38 7.44 5.51
C ASP A 194 -17.98 7.70 4.92
N SER A 195 -16.97 7.97 5.76
CA SER A 195 -15.60 8.27 5.32
C SER A 195 -14.80 7.01 4.98
N ARG A 196 -15.23 5.83 5.45
CA ARG A 196 -14.56 4.55 5.18
C ARG A 196 -14.97 3.90 3.86
N ALA A 197 -16.19 4.16 3.39
CA ALA A 197 -16.68 3.64 2.11
C ALA A 197 -15.99 4.30 0.91
N SER A 198 -15.61 5.57 1.01
CA SER A 198 -14.85 6.30 -0.03
C SER A 198 -13.38 5.89 -0.09
N ILE A 199 -12.75 5.55 1.04
CA ILE A 199 -11.37 5.02 1.12
C ILE A 199 -11.23 3.62 0.48
N LEU A 200 -12.35 2.96 0.16
CA LEU A 200 -12.39 1.62 -0.41
C LEU A 200 -12.73 1.56 -1.90
N SER A 201 -13.06 2.68 -2.56
CA SER A 201 -13.30 2.69 -4.01
C SER A 201 -11.97 2.73 -4.76
N TRP A 202 -11.38 1.55 -4.98
CA TRP A 202 -10.30 1.35 -5.96
C TRP A 202 -10.87 1.46 -7.38
N ASP A 203 -11.41 2.63 -7.72
CA ASP A 203 -11.91 2.93 -9.06
C ASP A 203 -10.73 3.16 -10.00
N THR A 204 -10.26 2.07 -10.60
CA THR A 204 -9.14 2.09 -11.55
C THR A 204 -9.52 2.65 -12.93
N GLN A 205 -10.74 3.16 -13.12
CA GLN A 205 -11.17 3.76 -14.40
C GLN A 205 -10.33 4.99 -14.77
N GLN A 206 -9.84 5.72 -13.77
CA GLN A 206 -9.02 6.91 -13.99
C GLN A 206 -7.53 6.60 -14.19
N TRP A 207 -7.12 5.35 -13.98
CA TRP A 207 -5.72 4.96 -14.09
C TRP A 207 -5.29 4.84 -15.56
N PRO A 208 -4.04 5.21 -15.91
CA PRO A 208 -3.48 4.90 -17.22
C PRO A 208 -3.58 3.42 -17.56
N ASP A 209 -3.94 3.09 -18.80
CA ASP A 209 -4.21 1.71 -19.25
C ASP A 209 -3.08 0.74 -18.89
N GLN A 210 -1.83 1.15 -19.12
CA GLN A 210 -0.64 0.35 -18.80
C GLN A 210 -0.52 0.05 -17.30
N LEU A 211 -0.85 1.02 -16.44
CA LEU A 211 -0.84 0.80 -14.99
C LEU A 211 -1.99 -0.07 -14.54
N ARG A 212 -3.18 0.07 -15.14
CA ARG A 212 -4.31 -0.80 -14.83
C ARG A 212 -4.00 -2.25 -15.24
N GLU A 213 -3.33 -2.47 -16.37
CA GLU A 213 -2.85 -3.79 -16.79
C GLU A 213 -1.77 -4.34 -15.85
N GLN A 214 -0.79 -3.51 -15.46
CA GLN A 214 0.24 -3.88 -14.48
C GLN A 214 -0.38 -4.24 -13.14
N PHE A 215 -1.30 -3.41 -12.64
CA PHE A 215 -2.07 -3.68 -11.42
C PHE A 215 -2.81 -5.00 -11.54
N THR A 216 -3.56 -5.20 -12.62
CA THR A 216 -4.28 -6.45 -12.86
C THR A 216 -3.34 -7.65 -12.85
N ARG A 217 -2.15 -7.56 -13.46
CA ARG A 217 -1.14 -8.63 -13.45
C ARG A 217 -0.56 -8.89 -12.06
N VAL A 218 -0.16 -7.84 -11.35
CA VAL A 218 0.35 -7.92 -9.97
C VAL A 218 -0.70 -8.53 -9.05
N MET A 219 -1.98 -8.24 -9.31
CA MET A 219 -3.11 -8.78 -8.59
C MET A 219 -3.49 -10.20 -9.02
N GLN A 220 -3.25 -10.58 -10.28
CA GLN A 220 -3.57 -11.88 -10.89
C GLN A 220 -2.44 -12.92 -10.82
N GLU A 221 -1.25 -12.60 -10.30
CA GLU A 221 -0.28 -13.63 -9.82
C GLU A 221 -0.87 -14.38 -8.59
N GLU A 222 -2.05 -14.95 -8.79
CA GLU A 222 -2.99 -15.57 -7.88
C GLU A 222 -3.37 -16.99 -8.33
N SER A 223 -2.77 -17.54 -9.39
CA SER A 223 -3.37 -18.73 -10.02
C SER A 223 -2.40 -19.77 -10.61
N GLU A 224 -1.09 -19.65 -10.41
CA GLU A 224 -0.13 -20.69 -10.81
C GLU A 224 0.66 -21.23 -9.60
#